data_AF-X1NYA4-F1
#
_entry.id   AF-X1NYA4-F1
#
_cell.length_a   1.000
_cell.length_b   1.000
_cell.length_c   1.000
_cell.angle_alpha   90.00
_cell.angle_beta   90.00
_cell.angle_gamma   90.00
#
_symmetry.space_group_name_H-M   'P 1'
#
loop_
_entity.id
_entity.type
_entity.pdbx_description
1 polymer ?
#
loop_
_entity_poly.entity_id
_entity_poly.type
_entity_poly.pdbx_seq_one_letter_code
_entity_poly.pdbx_strand_id
1 'polypeptide(L)'
;MLTKVGLVKGEDRFMNVFQALVNAGEEVRQKIQGKVLIKVNTVMKGAPLANTHPEALRGVLEFLKTLSPDQVLVGEASGNPIERFREC
;
A
#
# COMPACT_ATOMS: atom_id res chain seq x y z
N MET A 1 19.78 1.82 -18.30
CA MET A 1 19.43 2.53 -17.05
C MET A 1 19.13 1.46 -16.00
N LEU A 2 19.70 1.56 -14.79
CA LEU A 2 19.45 0.58 -13.72
C LEU A 2 18.16 0.97 -12.98
N THR A 3 17.26 0.02 -12.76
CA THR A 3 16.01 0.23 -12.01
C THR A 3 16.31 0.38 -10.51
N LYS A 4 15.74 1.39 -9.86
CA LYS A 4 15.88 1.56 -8.41
C LYS A 4 14.95 0.60 -7.66
N VAL A 5 15.49 -0.10 -6.67
CA VAL A 5 14.73 -1.05 -5.83
C VAL A 5 14.82 -0.60 -4.37
N GLY A 6 13.67 -0.49 -3.71
CA GLY A 6 13.57 -0.26 -2.27
C GLY A 6 13.33 -1.59 -1.54
N LEU A 7 14.35 -2.09 -0.83
CA LEU A 7 14.24 -3.31 -0.02
C LEU A 7 14.45 -2.98 1.46
N VAL A 8 13.60 -3.53 2.32
CA VAL A 8 13.64 -3.35 3.77
C VAL A 8 13.38 -4.68 4.45
N LYS A 9 14.15 -4.98 5.50
CA LYS A 9 13.96 -6.12 6.40
C LYS A 9 13.64 -5.58 7.78
N GLY A 10 12.58 -6.08 8.41
CA GLY A 10 12.18 -5.72 9.77
C GLY A 10 10.95 -6.53 10.22
N GLU A 11 10.61 -6.42 11.49
CA GLU A 11 9.48 -7.12 12.12
C GLU A 11 8.16 -6.31 12.02
N ASP A 12 8.25 -5.00 11.79
CA ASP A 12 7.10 -4.11 11.68
C ASP A 12 6.69 -3.92 10.21
N ARG A 13 5.50 -4.41 9.87
CA ARG A 13 4.98 -4.39 8.49
C ARG A 13 4.73 -2.97 7.98
N PHE A 14 4.21 -2.07 8.83
CA PHE A 14 3.95 -0.68 8.48
C PHE A 14 5.25 0.02 8.11
N MET A 15 6.26 -0.08 8.97
CA MET A 15 7.57 0.52 8.77
C MET A 15 8.27 -0.04 7.54
N ASN A 16 8.20 -1.36 7.33
CA ASN A 16 8.80 -2.02 6.17
C ASN A 16 8.25 -1.46 4.85
N VAL A 17 6.92 -1.34 4.73
CA VAL A 17 6.27 -0.83 3.51
C VAL A 17 6.55 0.66 3.30
N PHE A 18 6.41 1.47 4.36
CA PHE A 18 6.69 2.90 4.28
C PHE A 18 8.14 3.15 3.83
N GLN A 19 9.11 2.51 4.49
CA GLN A 19 10.52 2.71 4.19
C GLN A 19 10.92 2.13 2.82
N ALA A 20 10.28 1.05 2.36
CA ALA A 20 10.50 0.54 1.01
C ALA A 20 10.10 1.57 -0.07
N LEU A 21 8.96 2.25 0.11
CA LEU A 21 8.51 3.32 -0.78
C LEU A 21 9.43 4.56 -0.71
N VAL A 22 9.89 4.94 0.49
CA VAL A 22 10.88 6.00 0.66
C VAL A 22 12.19 5.67 -0.06
N ASN A 23 12.66 4.43 0.03
CA ASN A 23 13.89 3.97 -0.62
C ASN A 23 13.75 3.91 -2.15
N ALA A 24 12.59 3.46 -2.65
CA ALA A 24 12.24 3.54 -4.07
C ALA A 24 12.17 5.00 -4.55
N GLY A 25 11.71 5.91 -3.68
CA GLY A 25 11.98 7.35 -3.73
C GLY A 25 11.47 8.05 -5.00
N GLU A 26 12.30 8.96 -5.51
CA GLU A 26 12.04 9.92 -6.61
C GLU A 26 11.15 9.38 -7.74
N GLU A 27 11.38 8.15 -8.21
CA GLU A 27 10.60 7.53 -9.27
C GLU A 27 9.11 7.38 -8.93
N VAL A 28 8.79 7.08 -7.67
CA VAL A 28 7.42 6.98 -7.17
C VAL A 28 6.81 8.38 -7.07
N ARG A 29 7.56 9.35 -6.55
CA ARG A 29 7.08 10.73 -6.37
C ARG A 29 6.71 11.38 -7.69
N GLN A 30 7.54 11.19 -8.72
CA GLN A 30 7.31 11.77 -10.05
C GLN A 30 6.11 11.16 -10.80
N LYS A 31 5.65 9.97 -10.40
CA LYS A 31 4.56 9.25 -11.07
C LYS A 31 3.21 9.39 -10.38
N ILE A 32 3.18 9.92 -9.16
CA ILE A 32 1.96 10.02 -8.35
C ILE A 32 1.55 11.48 -8.23
N GLN A 33 0.39 11.81 -8.81
CA GLN A 33 -0.23 13.13 -8.73
C GLN A 33 -1.75 13.01 -8.87
N GLY A 34 -2.47 14.02 -8.38
CA GLY A 34 -3.93 14.08 -8.47
C GLY A 34 -4.63 12.99 -7.67
N LYS A 35 -5.57 12.27 -8.31
CA LYS A 35 -6.35 11.20 -7.67
C LYS A 35 -5.63 9.87 -7.75
N VAL A 36 -5.49 9.20 -6.61
CA VAL A 36 -4.78 7.93 -6.46
C VAL A 36 -5.75 6.82 -6.08
N LEU A 37 -5.72 5.69 -6.79
CA LEU A 37 -6.43 4.46 -6.42
C LEU A 37 -5.44 3.45 -5.84
N ILE A 38 -5.67 3.02 -4.61
CA ILE A 38 -4.92 1.92 -3.99
C ILE A 38 -5.66 0.61 -4.22
N LYS A 39 -5.02 -0.22 -5.04
CA LYS A 39 -5.24 -1.65 -5.26
C LYS A 39 -5.03 -2.52 -4.01
N VAL A 40 -6.01 -2.76 -3.12
CA VAL A 40 -5.84 -3.77 -2.05
C VAL A 40 -6.38 -5.13 -2.47
N ASN A 41 -5.87 -6.21 -1.88
CA ASN A 41 -6.40 -7.57 -2.02
C ASN A 41 -7.23 -7.93 -0.78
N THR A 42 -8.46 -8.40 -0.97
CA THR A 42 -9.27 -9.05 0.06
C THR A 42 -9.95 -10.29 -0.55
N VAL A 43 -9.14 -11.28 -0.92
CA VAL A 43 -9.56 -12.37 -1.81
C VAL A 43 -10.31 -13.47 -1.06
N MET A 44 -9.79 -13.89 0.10
CA MET A 44 -10.26 -15.10 0.79
C MET A 44 -10.26 -14.92 2.31
N LYS A 45 -11.41 -15.18 2.92
CA LYS A 45 -11.59 -15.20 4.37
C LYS A 45 -10.72 -16.28 5.01
N GLY A 46 -10.08 -15.96 6.14
CA GLY A 46 -9.25 -16.90 6.89
C GLY A 46 -7.91 -17.25 6.22
N ALA A 47 -7.54 -16.58 5.11
CA ALA A 47 -6.28 -16.79 4.42
C ALA A 47 -5.45 -15.49 4.38
N PRO A 48 -4.68 -15.17 5.43
CA PRO A 48 -3.95 -13.89 5.54
C PRO A 48 -3.04 -13.59 4.33
N LEU A 49 -2.43 -14.61 3.73
CA LEU A 49 -1.55 -14.45 2.56
C LEU A 49 -2.31 -14.09 1.27
N ALA A 50 -3.64 -14.27 1.24
CA ALA A 50 -4.49 -13.87 0.13
C ALA A 50 -5.04 -12.44 0.29
N ASN A 51 -4.71 -11.75 1.39
CA ASN A 51 -5.24 -10.43 1.73
C ASN A 51 -4.12 -9.42 2.01
N THR A 52 -4.34 -8.16 1.64
CA THR A 52 -3.48 -7.04 2.01
C THR A 52 -3.74 -6.69 3.47
N HIS A 53 -2.72 -6.89 4.30
CA HIS A 53 -2.78 -6.56 5.72
C HIS A 53 -3.00 -5.05 5.97
N PRO A 54 -3.80 -4.64 6.96
CA PRO A 54 -4.08 -3.23 7.24
C PRO A 54 -2.84 -2.37 7.46
N GLU A 55 -1.86 -2.85 8.25
CA GLU A 55 -0.60 -2.12 8.45
C GLU A 55 0.22 -1.90 7.15
N ALA A 56 0.11 -2.80 6.17
CA ALA A 56 0.74 -2.55 4.87
C ALA A 56 0.04 -1.41 4.11
N LEU A 57 -1.31 -1.41 4.09
CA LEU A 57 -2.08 -0.31 3.53
C LEU A 57 -1.76 1.02 4.24
N ARG A 58 -1.66 1.00 5.56
CA ARG A 58 -1.27 2.17 6.37
C ARG A 58 0.09 2.72 5.93
N GLY A 59 1.08 1.85 5.68
CA GLY A 59 2.40 2.26 5.20
C GLY A 59 2.34 3.00 3.87
N VAL A 60 1.51 2.52 2.94
CA VAL A 60 1.26 3.21 1.66
C VAL A 60 0.55 4.55 1.88
N LEU A 61 -0.48 4.59 2.72
CA LEU A 61 -1.24 5.81 3.01
C LEU A 61 -0.37 6.89 3.64
N GLU A 62 0.46 6.56 4.63
CA GLU A 62 1.40 7.52 5.24
C GLU A 62 2.44 8.02 4.24
N PHE A 63 2.93 7.16 3.34
CA PHE A 63 3.82 7.60 2.26
C PHE A 63 3.11 8.58 1.31
N LEU A 64 1.89 8.26 0.88
CA LEU A 64 1.10 9.11 -0.01
C LEU A 64 0.76 10.46 0.61
N LYS A 65 0.53 10.55 1.93
CA LYS A 65 0.35 11.84 2.62
C LYS A 65 1.53 12.78 2.39
N THR A 66 2.75 12.25 2.26
CA THR A 66 3.94 13.07 1.96
C THR A 66 3.95 13.66 0.54
N LEU A 67 3.05 13.21 -0.34
CA LEU A 67 2.91 13.66 -1.72
C LEU A 67 1.70 14.58 -1.93
N SER A 68 0.87 14.78 -0.90
CA SER A 68 -0.34 15.62 -0.96
C SER A 68 -1.23 15.37 -2.18
N PRO A 69 -1.67 14.12 -2.47
CA PRO A 69 -2.60 13.86 -3.56
C PRO A 69 -3.97 14.51 -3.29
N ASP A 70 -4.67 14.92 -4.34
CA ASP A 70 -6.00 15.53 -4.25
C ASP A 70 -7.02 14.60 -3.58
N GLN A 71 -6.90 13.30 -3.85
CA GLN A 71 -7.79 12.27 -3.33
C GLN A 71 -7.08 10.92 -3.32
N VAL A 72 -7.32 10.14 -2.28
CA VAL A 72 -6.92 8.72 -2.23
C VAL A 72 -8.17 7.87 -2.08
N LEU A 73 -8.37 6.94 -3.00
CA LEU A 73 -9.43 5.94 -2.98
C LEU A 73 -8.81 4.58 -2.69
N VAL A 74 -9.39 3.81 -1.77
CA VAL A 74 -9.01 2.42 -1.52
C VAL A 74 -10.09 1.55 -2.14
N GLY A 75 -9.69 0.69 -3.08
CA GLY A 75 -10.63 -0.09 -3.88
C GLY A 75 -10.28 -1.58 -3.91
N GLU A 76 -11.32 -2.38 -4.04
CA GLU A 76 -11.24 -3.81 -4.25
C GLU A 76 -12.43 -4.26 -5.12
N ALA A 77 -12.20 -5.22 -6.01
CA ALA A 77 -13.17 -5.78 -6.93
C ALA A 77 -13.86 -7.05 -6.38
N SER A 78 -13.35 -7.64 -5.30
CA SER A 78 -14.01 -8.72 -4.57
C SER A 78 -15.26 -8.20 -3.85
N GLY A 79 -16.40 -8.87 -3.99
CA GLY A 79 -17.72 -8.28 -3.70
C GLY A 79 -17.94 -7.68 -2.30
N ASN A 80 -17.26 -8.17 -1.25
CA ASN A 80 -17.41 -7.70 0.13
C ASN A 80 -16.05 -7.31 0.76
N PRO A 81 -15.45 -6.19 0.35
CA PRO A 81 -14.09 -5.86 0.77
C PRO A 81 -13.99 -5.38 2.22
N ILE A 82 -15.02 -4.71 2.72
CA ILE A 82 -15.05 -4.17 4.10
C ILE A 82 -15.06 -5.30 5.13
N GLU A 83 -15.89 -6.33 4.92
CA GLU A 83 -15.96 -7.48 5.83
C GLU A 83 -14.61 -8.18 5.92
N ARG A 84 -14.00 -8.47 4.76
CA ARG A 84 -12.73 -9.19 4.68
C ARG A 84 -11.56 -8.39 5.24
N PHE A 85 -11.57 -7.07 5.08
CA PHE A 85 -10.53 -6.21 5.65
C PHE A 85 -10.53 -6.21 7.19
N ARG A 86 -11.71 -6.40 7.82
CA ARG A 86 -11.83 -6.49 9.29
C ARG A 86 -11.31 -7.80 9.87
N GLU A 87 -11.10 -8.80 9.03
CA GLU A 87 -10.70 -10.15 9.44
C GLU A 87 -9.21 -10.44 9.15
N CYS A 88 -8.49 -9.44 8.64
CA CYS A 88 -7.06 -9.51 8.34
C CYS A 88 -6.19 -9.14 9.53
#